data_AF-A0A9Q0LF58-F1
#
_entry.id   AF-A0A9Q0LF58-F1
#
_cell.length_a   1.000
_cell.length_b   1.000
_cell.length_c   1.000
_cell.angle_alpha   90.00
_cell.angle_beta   90.00
_cell.angle_gamma   90.00
#
_symmetry.space_group_name_H-M   'P 1'
#
loop_
_entity.id
_entity.type
_entity.pdbx_description
1 polymer ?
#
loop_
_entity_poly.entity_id
_entity_poly.type
_entity_poly.pdbx_seq_one_letter_code
_entity_poly.pdbx_strand_id
1 'polypeptide(L)'
;MTQTFSSLEKLSLNLKELYDSKNFTDFEVICQTEKTTHFKCHKAILSTRNDFFRKFINSQTSSKMFLQNVKGEIFSIILEYFYTGNITISVENVSELLVFSSKYLIEEIGSFCSIYIRNHLEDNNVIPLLEFAESNHFNELTDLCYDYIKDNFATFSQSSQFFQLKEVQLTKILSSDFINAKEFDIFNAFIRWSKRKLNLKSTDERISSQEKDIIKQKFQNLIFKIRIIDFQDEEFENFESLNFIEKETLQSLSFLKSISPSNEKSYNLLQFYQKEAEKQGLLIFNPRALFKSEILKKSKYFGYLKEWINDNNFFDSLELGFSMKRDGSSCETFHTKADDKGKTLILVKLKNGCILGGFTYVGFKSGDSSWIKDDLAFIFTLKNPVKSSFKFPIQENETVNAICSYKDYGPIFGAGYDIEIRENMTKGSLNIGISYKTPDGFPYQSKELYSLFGGSYEMNIENIEVYFEKR
;
A
#
# COMPACT_ATOMS: atom_id res chain seq x y z
N MET A 1 -4.69 -39.07 -28.98
CA MET A 1 -5.47 -38.32 -27.98
C MET A 1 -5.10 -38.84 -26.61
N THR A 2 -4.53 -38.00 -25.75
CA THR A 2 -4.26 -38.32 -24.34
C THR A 2 -5.32 -37.67 -23.48
N GLN A 3 -5.95 -38.44 -22.60
CA GLN A 3 -6.94 -37.97 -21.64
C GLN A 3 -6.43 -38.24 -20.22
N THR A 4 -6.43 -37.21 -19.38
CA THR A 4 -5.97 -37.28 -17.98
C THR A 4 -7.18 -37.17 -17.05
N PHE A 5 -7.26 -38.06 -16.06
CA PHE A 5 -8.29 -38.03 -15.01
C PHE A 5 -7.62 -37.70 -13.67
N SER A 6 -8.17 -36.76 -12.91
CA SER A 6 -7.67 -36.38 -11.57
C SER A 6 -8.62 -36.90 -10.48
N SER A 7 -8.05 -37.39 -9.38
CA SER A 7 -8.80 -37.86 -8.20
C SER A 7 -8.19 -37.34 -6.91
N LEU A 8 -7.79 -36.05 -6.92
CA LEU A 8 -7.05 -35.42 -5.82
C LEU A 8 -7.86 -35.36 -4.52
N GLU A 9 -9.16 -35.13 -4.59
CA GLU A 9 -10.05 -35.15 -3.41
C GLU A 9 -10.08 -36.52 -2.74
N LYS A 10 -10.19 -37.59 -3.53
CA LYS A 10 -10.17 -38.97 -3.00
C LYS A 10 -8.82 -39.29 -2.36
N LEU A 11 -7.71 -38.86 -2.97
CA LEU A 11 -6.38 -39.02 -2.40
C LEU A 11 -6.26 -38.28 -1.05
N SER A 12 -6.73 -37.03 -0.97
CA SER A 12 -6.75 -36.24 0.27
C SER A 12 -7.56 -36.93 1.37
N LEU A 13 -8.74 -37.48 1.05
CA LEU A 13 -9.55 -38.26 2.00
C LEU A 13 -8.82 -39.51 2.50
N ASN A 14 -8.14 -40.26 1.61
CA ASN A 14 -7.37 -41.44 2.03
C ASN A 14 -6.19 -41.08 2.93
N LEU A 15 -5.54 -39.92 2.71
CA LEU A 15 -4.52 -39.43 3.63
C LEU A 15 -5.12 -38.97 4.97
N LYS A 16 -6.30 -38.32 4.95
CA LYS A 16 -7.01 -37.95 6.18
C LYS A 16 -7.32 -39.17 7.06
N GLU A 17 -7.70 -40.31 6.48
CA GLU A 17 -7.91 -41.55 7.23
C GLU A 17 -6.65 -42.04 7.98
N LEU A 18 -5.46 -41.84 7.40
CA LEU A 18 -4.19 -42.11 8.10
C LEU A 18 -3.95 -41.14 9.25
N TYR A 19 -4.34 -39.87 9.08
CA TYR A 19 -4.28 -38.89 10.16
C TYR A 19 -5.23 -39.24 11.31
N ASP A 20 -6.46 -39.70 11.04
CA ASP A 20 -7.45 -40.00 12.07
C ASP A 20 -7.17 -41.33 12.78
N SER A 21 -6.84 -42.39 12.02
CA SER A 21 -6.59 -43.73 12.58
C SER A 21 -5.26 -43.87 13.33
N LYS A 22 -4.27 -43.03 13.03
CA LYS A 22 -2.89 -43.10 13.55
C LYS A 22 -2.16 -44.42 13.21
N ASN A 23 -2.70 -45.21 12.28
CA ASN A 23 -2.08 -46.46 11.84
C ASN A 23 -0.75 -46.17 11.12
N PHE A 24 0.26 -47.02 11.34
CA PHE A 24 1.59 -46.93 10.73
C PHE A 24 2.42 -45.67 11.08
N THR A 25 2.00 -44.92 12.10
CA THR A 25 2.78 -43.77 12.59
C THR A 25 4.16 -44.21 13.09
N ASP A 26 5.20 -43.55 12.57
CA ASP A 26 6.61 -43.87 12.79
C ASP A 26 7.39 -42.67 13.38
N PHE A 27 6.68 -41.60 13.72
CA PHE A 27 7.23 -40.38 14.31
C PHE A 27 6.27 -39.75 15.33
N GLU A 28 6.84 -39.04 16.30
CA GLU A 28 6.08 -38.30 17.30
C GLU A 28 6.58 -36.85 17.38
N VAL A 29 5.67 -35.89 17.20
CA VAL A 29 5.95 -34.47 17.44
C VAL A 29 5.32 -34.08 18.77
N ILE A 30 6.13 -33.50 19.65
CA ILE A 30 5.76 -33.11 21.00
C ILE A 30 5.81 -31.58 21.07
N CYS A 31 4.64 -30.96 21.16
CA CYS A 31 4.51 -29.52 21.30
C CYS A 31 4.56 -29.15 22.79
N GLN A 32 5.51 -28.29 23.15
CA GLN A 32 5.78 -27.89 24.53
C GLN A 32 5.47 -26.40 24.72
N THR A 33 4.39 -26.13 25.44
CA THR A 33 4.03 -24.83 26.03
C THR A 33 3.76 -25.05 27.53
N GLU A 34 2.78 -24.36 28.13
CA GLU A 34 2.26 -24.70 29.46
C GLU A 34 1.64 -26.11 29.51
N LYS A 35 1.11 -26.59 28.37
CA LYS A 35 0.56 -27.94 28.21
C LYS A 35 1.38 -28.69 27.17
N THR A 36 1.89 -29.87 27.54
CA THR A 36 2.54 -30.76 26.58
C THR A 36 1.48 -31.53 25.79
N THR A 37 1.60 -31.51 24.46
CA THR A 37 0.69 -32.23 23.55
C THR A 37 1.47 -33.11 22.59
N HIS A 38 1.00 -34.34 22.40
CA HIS A 38 1.71 -35.39 21.67
C HIS A 38 0.97 -35.71 20.37
N PHE A 39 1.71 -35.73 19.26
CA PHE A 39 1.17 -36.00 17.92
C PHE A 39 1.92 -37.13 17.25
N LYS A 40 1.27 -38.29 17.14
CA LYS A 40 1.76 -39.39 16.29
C LYS A 40 1.50 -39.07 14.82
N CYS A 41 2.53 -39.20 13.99
CA CYS A 41 2.52 -38.79 12.58
C CYS A 41 3.46 -39.66 11.72
N HIS A 42 3.40 -39.46 10.40
CA HIS A 42 4.21 -40.19 9.42
C HIS A 42 5.41 -39.36 8.95
N LYS A 43 6.63 -39.89 9.05
CA LYS A 43 7.85 -39.24 8.55
C LYS A 43 7.73 -38.86 7.08
N ALA A 44 7.17 -39.74 6.26
CA ALA A 44 7.01 -39.54 4.82
C ALA A 44 6.14 -38.31 4.50
N ILE A 45 5.04 -38.11 5.22
CA ILE A 45 4.14 -36.97 5.00
C ILE A 45 4.83 -35.67 5.42
N LEU A 46 5.38 -35.61 6.64
CA LEU A 46 6.07 -34.42 7.14
C LEU A 46 7.25 -34.00 6.24
N SER A 47 8.09 -34.97 5.86
CA SER A 47 9.29 -34.72 5.06
C SER A 47 8.99 -34.33 3.62
N THR A 48 7.84 -34.75 3.08
CA THR A 48 7.43 -34.38 1.72
C THR A 48 6.80 -32.99 1.69
N ARG A 49 6.03 -32.63 2.73
CA ARG A 49 5.26 -31.39 2.76
C ARG A 49 6.05 -30.19 3.29
N ASN A 50 7.17 -30.40 3.99
CA ASN A 50 7.99 -29.31 4.49
C ASN A 50 9.47 -29.67 4.68
N ASP A 51 10.33 -28.77 4.18
CA ASP A 51 11.78 -28.93 4.14
C ASP A 51 12.44 -28.91 5.52
N PHE A 52 11.91 -28.14 6.46
CA PHE A 52 12.42 -28.09 7.83
C PHE A 52 12.26 -29.45 8.51
N PHE A 53 11.06 -30.05 8.45
CA PHE A 53 10.84 -31.39 9.00
C PHE A 53 11.68 -32.46 8.29
N ARG A 54 11.84 -32.37 6.96
CA ARG A 54 12.72 -33.27 6.19
C ARG A 54 14.16 -33.23 6.70
N LYS A 55 14.74 -32.03 6.85
CA LYS A 55 16.11 -31.84 7.34
C LYS A 55 16.27 -32.34 8.78
N PHE A 56 15.28 -32.08 9.64
CA PHE A 56 15.30 -32.56 11.01
C PHE A 56 15.28 -34.10 11.07
N ILE A 57 14.35 -34.75 10.35
CA ILE A 57 14.19 -36.21 10.35
C ILE A 57 15.43 -36.90 9.77
N ASN A 58 16.07 -36.31 8.75
CA ASN A 58 17.29 -36.87 8.18
C ASN A 58 18.54 -36.69 9.06
N SER A 59 18.55 -35.71 9.96
CA SER A 59 19.72 -35.40 10.80
C SER A 59 19.71 -36.10 12.16
N GLN A 60 18.58 -36.69 12.56
CA GLN A 60 18.38 -37.29 13.88
C GLN A 60 17.98 -38.76 13.74
N THR A 61 18.53 -39.63 14.57
CA THR A 61 18.11 -41.03 14.67
C THR A 61 16.86 -41.20 15.56
N SER A 62 16.45 -40.16 16.28
CA SER A 62 15.30 -40.19 17.17
C SER A 62 13.99 -40.24 16.37
N SER A 63 13.01 -40.97 16.91
CA SER A 63 11.64 -41.01 16.38
C SER A 63 10.76 -39.88 16.95
N LYS A 64 11.37 -38.86 17.57
CA LYS A 64 10.65 -37.80 18.29
C LYS A 64 11.25 -36.42 18.01
N MET A 65 10.36 -35.43 17.88
CA MET A 65 10.71 -34.01 17.74
C MET A 65 10.02 -33.18 18.82
N PHE A 66 10.73 -32.21 19.39
CA PHE A 66 10.18 -31.28 20.36
C PHE A 66 10.04 -29.89 19.74
N LEU A 67 8.81 -29.36 19.70
CA LEU A 67 8.53 -28.00 19.26
C LEU A 67 8.29 -27.11 20.48
N GLN A 68 9.27 -26.26 20.79
CA GLN A 68 9.20 -25.31 21.89
C GLN A 68 8.32 -24.11 21.54
N ASN A 69 7.47 -23.69 22.48
CA ASN A 69 6.57 -22.54 22.38
C ASN A 69 5.56 -22.64 21.23
N VAL A 70 5.06 -23.85 20.96
CA VAL A 70 4.02 -24.09 19.94
C VAL A 70 2.80 -24.69 20.62
N LYS A 71 1.64 -24.04 20.50
CA LYS A 71 0.38 -24.60 21.00
C LYS A 71 -0.02 -25.83 20.19
N GLY A 72 -0.47 -26.88 20.87
CA GLY A 72 -0.91 -28.12 20.22
C GLY A 72 -2.04 -27.90 19.22
N GLU A 73 -2.96 -26.96 19.48
CA GLU A 73 -4.06 -26.63 18.59
C GLU A 73 -3.57 -26.11 17.22
N ILE A 74 -2.56 -25.24 17.22
CA ILE A 74 -1.94 -24.71 16.00
C ILE A 74 -1.23 -25.82 15.23
N PHE A 75 -0.44 -26.64 15.93
CA PHE A 75 0.24 -27.75 15.27
C PHE A 75 -0.75 -28.79 14.72
N SER A 76 -1.88 -29.00 15.40
CA SER A 76 -2.96 -29.88 14.90
C SER A 76 -3.50 -29.39 13.56
N ILE A 77 -3.75 -28.08 13.41
CA ILE A 77 -4.21 -27.47 12.16
C ILE A 77 -3.16 -27.64 11.05
N ILE A 78 -1.89 -27.35 11.35
CA ILE A 78 -0.77 -27.52 10.40
C ILE A 78 -0.61 -28.98 9.98
N LEU A 79 -0.68 -29.89 10.95
CA LEU A 79 -0.53 -31.32 10.71
C LEU A 79 -1.67 -31.84 9.84
N GLU A 80 -2.91 -31.47 10.13
CA GLU A 80 -4.05 -31.82 9.28
C GLU A 80 -3.90 -31.26 7.86
N TYR A 81 -3.41 -30.02 7.72
CA TYR A 81 -3.10 -29.43 6.42
C TYR A 81 -2.04 -30.22 5.65
N PHE A 82 -1.01 -30.76 6.32
CA PHE A 82 -0.02 -31.61 5.65
C PHE A 82 -0.60 -32.90 5.06
N TYR A 83 -1.66 -33.45 5.66
CA TYR A 83 -2.31 -34.64 5.14
C TYR A 83 -3.37 -34.33 4.09
N THR A 84 -4.09 -33.21 4.23
CA THR A 84 -5.29 -32.93 3.43
C THR A 84 -5.10 -31.88 2.35
N GLY A 85 -4.13 -30.98 2.51
CA GLY A 85 -4.00 -29.76 1.72
C GLY A 85 -4.99 -28.65 2.09
N ASN A 86 -5.87 -28.86 3.06
CA ASN A 86 -6.89 -27.90 3.48
C ASN A 86 -6.49 -27.23 4.80
N ILE A 87 -6.67 -25.92 4.91
CA ILE A 87 -6.40 -25.16 6.13
C ILE A 87 -7.55 -24.19 6.42
N THR A 88 -7.97 -24.15 7.69
CA THR A 88 -9.01 -23.23 8.15
C THR A 88 -8.36 -22.11 8.95
N ILE A 89 -8.39 -20.90 8.40
CA ILE A 89 -7.83 -19.69 9.03
C ILE A 89 -8.98 -18.86 9.60
N SER A 90 -8.82 -18.41 10.84
CA SER A 90 -9.78 -17.58 11.57
C SER A 90 -9.08 -16.46 12.34
N VAL A 91 -9.84 -15.51 12.89
CA VAL A 91 -9.31 -14.38 13.68
C VAL A 91 -8.52 -14.88 14.90
N GLU A 92 -8.93 -16.02 15.48
CA GLU A 92 -8.34 -16.59 16.68
C GLU A 92 -6.99 -17.29 16.41
N ASN A 93 -6.80 -17.86 15.23
CA ASN A 93 -5.63 -18.70 14.93
C ASN A 93 -4.59 -18.04 13.99
N VAL A 94 -4.98 -17.01 13.23
CA VAL A 94 -4.16 -16.47 12.13
C VAL A 94 -2.80 -15.95 12.58
N SER A 95 -2.73 -15.28 13.73
CA SER A 95 -1.47 -14.73 14.26
C SER A 95 -0.48 -15.84 14.60
N GLU A 96 -0.94 -16.92 15.24
CA GLU A 96 -0.07 -18.03 15.62
C GLU A 96 0.32 -18.90 14.42
N LEU A 97 -0.58 -19.07 13.44
CA LEU A 97 -0.27 -19.71 12.16
C LEU A 97 0.77 -18.91 11.37
N LEU A 98 0.71 -17.57 11.39
CA LEU A 98 1.69 -16.72 10.74
C LEU A 98 3.08 -16.84 11.40
N VAL A 99 3.14 -16.86 12.74
CA VAL A 99 4.40 -17.12 13.47
C VAL A 99 4.95 -18.51 13.15
N PHE A 100 4.09 -19.53 13.14
CA PHE A 100 4.49 -20.90 12.84
C PHE A 100 5.04 -21.02 11.41
N SER A 101 4.31 -20.50 10.43
CA SER A 101 4.70 -20.56 9.01
C SER A 101 6.01 -19.83 8.74
N SER A 102 6.23 -18.66 9.35
CA SER A 102 7.52 -17.95 9.27
C SER A 102 8.65 -18.75 9.92
N LYS A 103 8.46 -19.25 11.15
CA LYS A 103 9.48 -19.99 11.91
C LYS A 103 9.91 -21.29 11.22
N TYR A 104 8.98 -22.01 10.59
CA TYR A 104 9.22 -23.32 9.97
C TYR A 104 9.22 -23.28 8.44
N LEU A 105 9.27 -22.08 7.85
CA LEU A 105 9.39 -21.83 6.40
C LEU A 105 8.30 -22.53 5.58
N ILE A 106 7.04 -22.31 5.95
CA ILE A 106 5.87 -22.78 5.20
C ILE A 106 5.24 -21.59 4.47
N GLU A 107 5.86 -21.20 3.36
CA GLU A 107 5.51 -19.98 2.60
C GLU A 107 4.02 -19.92 2.22
N GLU A 108 3.44 -21.03 1.74
CA GLU A 108 2.03 -21.11 1.34
C GLU A 108 1.08 -20.69 2.48
N ILE A 109 1.30 -21.21 3.69
CA ILE A 109 0.47 -20.86 4.86
C ILE A 109 0.68 -19.40 5.25
N GLY A 110 1.93 -18.92 5.18
CA GLY A 110 2.23 -17.49 5.42
C GLY A 110 1.45 -16.59 4.45
N SER A 111 1.45 -16.92 3.16
CA SER A 111 0.68 -16.19 2.14
C SER A 111 -0.83 -16.22 2.42
N PHE A 112 -1.39 -17.37 2.79
CA PHE A 112 -2.82 -17.47 3.14
C PHE A 112 -3.16 -16.63 4.37
N CYS A 113 -2.31 -16.62 5.40
CA CYS A 113 -2.49 -15.78 6.59
C CYS A 113 -2.46 -14.29 6.21
N SER A 114 -1.50 -13.87 5.38
CA SER A 114 -1.39 -12.48 4.90
C SER A 114 -2.61 -12.04 4.10
N ILE A 115 -3.14 -12.91 3.21
CA ILE A 115 -4.37 -12.64 2.46
C ILE A 115 -5.56 -12.51 3.42
N TYR A 116 -5.68 -13.42 4.38
CA TYR A 116 -6.76 -13.40 5.37
C TYR A 116 -6.76 -12.10 6.18
N ILE A 117 -5.60 -11.73 6.76
CA ILE A 117 -5.44 -10.51 7.55
C ILE A 117 -5.79 -9.27 6.72
N ARG A 118 -5.26 -9.17 5.50
CA ARG A 118 -5.53 -8.04 4.59
C ARG A 118 -7.02 -7.89 4.24
N ASN A 119 -7.75 -8.99 4.17
CA ASN A 119 -9.17 -8.99 3.84
C ASN A 119 -10.07 -8.67 5.04
N HIS A 120 -9.60 -8.92 6.26
CA HIS A 120 -10.35 -8.71 7.50
C HIS A 120 -9.78 -7.58 8.37
N LEU A 121 -8.89 -6.75 7.83
CA LEU A 121 -8.33 -5.61 8.54
C LEU A 121 -9.41 -4.52 8.72
N GLU A 122 -9.61 -4.10 9.97
CA GLU A 122 -10.64 -3.15 10.39
C GLU A 122 -10.16 -2.29 11.58
N ASP A 123 -10.89 -1.23 11.90
CA ASP A 123 -10.53 -0.27 12.96
C ASP A 123 -10.35 -0.96 14.32
N ASN A 124 -11.16 -1.99 14.61
CA ASN A 124 -11.13 -2.69 15.89
C ASN A 124 -9.91 -3.61 16.07
N ASN A 125 -9.33 -4.11 14.98
CA ASN A 125 -8.24 -5.10 15.04
C ASN A 125 -6.87 -4.56 14.57
N VAL A 126 -6.82 -3.40 13.91
CA VAL A 126 -5.58 -2.87 13.34
C VAL A 126 -4.50 -2.54 14.38
N ILE A 127 -4.88 -2.05 15.56
CA ILE A 127 -3.91 -1.73 16.63
C ILE A 127 -3.30 -2.99 17.24
N PRO A 128 -4.08 -3.98 17.72
CA PRO A 128 -3.51 -5.25 18.17
C PRO A 128 -2.65 -5.94 17.10
N LEU A 129 -3.08 -5.92 15.84
CA LEU A 129 -2.29 -6.49 14.73
C LEU A 129 -0.99 -5.73 14.49
N LEU A 130 -1.01 -4.40 14.56
CA LEU A 130 0.19 -3.57 14.43
C LEU A 130 1.19 -3.90 15.54
N GLU A 131 0.74 -3.98 16.79
CA GLU A 131 1.60 -4.31 17.93
C GLU A 131 2.17 -5.73 17.82
N PHE A 132 1.35 -6.68 17.38
CA PHE A 132 1.77 -8.05 17.11
C PHE A 132 2.83 -8.11 16.00
N ALA A 133 2.63 -7.39 14.91
CA ALA A 133 3.56 -7.33 13.79
C ALA A 133 4.90 -6.69 14.18
N GLU A 134 4.85 -5.57 14.92
CA GLU A 134 6.05 -4.90 15.44
C GLU A 134 6.83 -5.81 16.40
N SER A 135 6.13 -6.54 17.28
CA SER A 135 6.77 -7.45 18.26
C SER A 135 7.41 -8.68 17.62
N ASN A 136 6.89 -9.14 16.48
CA ASN A 136 7.43 -10.29 15.74
C ASN A 136 8.28 -9.89 14.52
N HIS A 137 8.54 -8.59 14.32
CA HIS A 137 9.28 -8.05 13.19
C HIS A 137 8.70 -8.40 11.80
N PHE A 138 7.38 -8.51 11.70
CA PHE A 138 6.68 -8.69 10.42
C PHE A 138 6.50 -7.35 9.70
N ASN A 139 7.59 -6.85 9.09
CA ASN A 139 7.64 -5.52 8.48
C ASN A 139 6.53 -5.28 7.43
N GLU A 140 6.27 -6.25 6.55
CA GLU A 140 5.20 -6.12 5.54
C GLU A 140 3.81 -5.95 6.16
N LEU A 141 3.55 -6.68 7.26
CA LEU A 141 2.30 -6.56 8.00
C LEU A 141 2.24 -5.25 8.79
N THR A 142 3.36 -4.82 9.38
CA THR A 142 3.49 -3.52 10.03
C THR A 142 3.13 -2.39 9.06
N ASP A 143 3.69 -2.42 7.85
CA ASP A 143 3.42 -1.41 6.83
C ASP A 143 1.97 -1.47 6.34
N LEU A 144 1.39 -2.67 6.18
CA LEU A 144 -0.02 -2.85 5.87
C LEU A 144 -0.94 -2.20 6.93
N CYS A 145 -0.63 -2.37 8.22
CA CYS A 145 -1.39 -1.76 9.32
C CYS A 145 -1.26 -0.21 9.31
N TYR A 146 -0.05 0.32 9.16
CA TYR A 146 0.15 1.78 9.05
C TYR A 146 -0.57 2.36 7.85
N ASP A 147 -0.52 1.67 6.72
CA ASP A 147 -1.23 2.04 5.50
C ASP A 147 -2.74 2.10 5.72
N TYR A 148 -3.32 1.09 6.35
CA TYR A 148 -4.74 1.10 6.69
C TYR A 148 -5.13 2.31 7.55
N ILE A 149 -4.33 2.61 8.59
CA ILE A 149 -4.58 3.74 9.48
C ILE A 149 -4.50 5.07 8.71
N LYS A 150 -3.49 5.24 7.85
CA LYS A 150 -3.30 6.44 7.03
C LYS A 150 -4.43 6.62 6.01
N ASP A 151 -4.82 5.55 5.33
CA ASP A 151 -5.85 5.55 4.29
C ASP A 151 -7.25 5.83 4.86
N ASN A 152 -7.50 5.45 6.12
CA ASN A 152 -8.77 5.65 6.82
C ASN A 152 -8.69 6.69 7.94
N PHE A 153 -7.65 7.54 7.98
CA PHE A 153 -7.36 8.39 9.14
C PHE A 153 -8.53 9.29 9.55
N ALA A 154 -9.28 9.84 8.58
CA ALA A 154 -10.43 10.70 8.86
C ALA A 154 -11.50 10.03 9.74
N THR A 155 -11.81 8.76 9.51
CA THR A 155 -12.76 7.99 10.32
C THR A 155 -12.07 7.35 11.53
N PHE A 156 -10.89 6.77 11.33
CA PHE A 156 -10.14 6.08 12.38
C PHE A 156 -9.79 7.02 13.54
N SER A 157 -9.43 8.27 13.28
CA SER A 157 -9.08 9.26 14.32
C SER A 157 -10.23 9.68 15.24
N GLN A 158 -11.46 9.27 14.93
CA GLN A 158 -12.64 9.44 15.76
C GLN A 158 -12.95 8.19 16.60
N SER A 159 -12.33 7.05 16.27
CA SER A 159 -12.55 5.77 16.95
C SER A 159 -11.87 5.75 18.33
N SER A 160 -12.34 4.85 19.20
CA SER A 160 -11.71 4.65 20.50
C SER A 160 -10.31 4.02 20.38
N GLN A 161 -10.07 3.28 19.31
CA GLN A 161 -8.83 2.59 19.01
C GLN A 161 -7.68 3.57 18.69
N PHE A 162 -7.98 4.72 18.09
CA PHE A 162 -6.96 5.75 17.83
C PHE A 162 -6.23 6.19 19.11
N PHE A 163 -6.93 6.26 20.25
CA PHE A 163 -6.33 6.64 21.53
C PHE A 163 -5.40 5.58 22.14
N GLN A 164 -5.39 4.36 21.58
CA GLN A 164 -4.48 3.29 22.00
C GLN A 164 -3.08 3.43 21.39
N LEU A 165 -2.93 4.23 20.32
CA LEU A 165 -1.65 4.46 19.66
C LEU A 165 -0.58 4.95 20.65
N LYS A 166 0.61 4.36 20.54
CA LYS A 166 1.82 4.83 21.22
C LYS A 166 2.35 6.07 20.53
N GLU A 167 3.10 6.88 21.27
CA GLU A 167 3.71 8.11 20.73
C GLU A 167 4.60 7.83 19.51
N VAL A 168 5.38 6.74 19.56
CA VAL A 168 6.23 6.29 18.44
C VAL A 168 5.40 5.96 17.20
N GLN A 169 4.29 5.25 17.38
CA GLN A 169 3.39 4.87 16.28
C GLN A 169 2.71 6.10 15.67
N LEU A 170 2.21 7.01 16.51
CA LEU A 170 1.63 8.27 16.04
C LEU A 170 2.68 9.14 15.33
N THR A 171 3.92 9.18 15.82
CA THR A 171 5.02 9.89 15.18
C THR A 171 5.31 9.36 13.78
N LYS A 172 5.31 8.03 13.59
CA LYS A 172 5.47 7.40 12.27
C LYS A 172 4.31 7.75 11.33
N ILE A 173 3.08 7.77 11.85
CA ILE A 173 1.89 8.18 11.08
C ILE A 173 2.00 9.65 10.65
N LEU A 174 2.23 10.57 11.60
CA LEU A 174 2.30 12.01 11.34
C LEU A 174 3.48 12.41 10.45
N SER A 175 4.57 11.65 10.47
CA SER A 175 5.72 11.88 9.58
C SER A 175 5.42 11.51 8.12
N SER A 176 4.27 10.90 7.82
CA SER A 176 3.91 10.49 6.47
C SER A 176 3.40 11.64 5.60
N ASP A 177 3.87 11.69 4.35
CA ASP A 177 3.33 12.53 3.27
C ASP A 177 1.96 12.07 2.78
N PHE A 178 1.45 10.94 3.25
CA PHE A 178 0.31 10.26 2.64
C PHE A 178 -0.78 9.88 3.65
N ILE A 179 -1.24 10.84 4.43
CA ILE A 179 -2.40 10.64 5.32
C ILE A 179 -3.66 11.13 4.60
N ASN A 180 -4.70 10.31 4.55
CA ASN A 180 -5.97 10.64 3.92
C ASN A 180 -6.87 11.46 4.87
N ALA A 181 -6.45 12.70 5.17
CA ALA A 181 -7.19 13.67 5.97
C ALA A 181 -6.73 15.10 5.65
N LYS A 182 -7.53 16.12 6.02
CA LYS A 182 -7.05 17.50 6.03
C LYS A 182 -6.04 17.69 7.15
N GLU A 183 -5.07 18.58 6.95
CA GLU A 183 -4.03 18.84 7.96
C GLU A 183 -4.63 19.40 9.25
N PHE A 184 -5.66 20.24 9.14
CA PHE A 184 -6.40 20.71 10.31
C PHE A 184 -7.14 19.58 11.04
N ASP A 185 -7.70 18.60 10.33
CA ASP A 185 -8.31 17.41 10.97
C ASP A 185 -7.27 16.55 11.69
N ILE A 186 -6.06 16.41 11.09
CA ILE A 186 -4.92 15.73 11.70
C ILE A 186 -4.48 16.45 12.98
N PHE A 187 -4.41 17.78 12.96
CA PHE A 187 -4.15 18.60 14.13
C PHE A 187 -5.19 18.39 15.23
N ASN A 188 -6.47 18.48 14.91
CA ASN A 188 -7.54 18.26 15.88
C ASN A 188 -7.50 16.84 16.47
N ALA A 189 -7.22 15.82 15.65
CA ALA A 189 -7.01 14.46 16.12
C ALA A 189 -5.81 14.34 17.08
N PHE A 190 -4.68 14.94 16.73
CA PHE A 190 -3.49 14.98 17.58
C PHE A 190 -3.78 15.65 18.95
N ILE A 191 -4.53 16.75 18.97
CA ILE A 191 -4.94 17.40 20.22
C ILE A 191 -5.81 16.47 21.07
N ARG A 192 -6.82 15.81 20.48
CA ARG A 192 -7.67 14.84 21.20
C ARG A 192 -6.83 13.69 21.77
N TRP A 193 -5.91 13.15 20.97
CA TRP A 193 -4.99 12.10 21.41
C TRP A 193 -4.10 12.56 22.58
N SER A 194 -3.54 13.77 22.48
CA SER A 194 -2.67 14.36 23.50
C SER A 194 -3.40 14.54 24.82
N LYS A 195 -4.62 15.11 24.80
CA LYS A 195 -5.48 15.24 25.99
C LYS A 195 -5.72 13.89 26.66
N ARG A 196 -6.07 12.87 25.87
CA ARG A 196 -6.34 11.53 26.39
C ARG A 196 -5.09 10.87 26.96
N LYS A 197 -3.93 10.98 26.30
CA LYS A 197 -2.65 10.40 26.73
C LYS A 197 -2.14 11.04 28.03
N LEU A 198 -2.43 12.31 28.23
CA LEU A 198 -2.08 13.08 29.42
C LEU A 198 -3.14 13.03 30.54
N ASN A 199 -4.26 12.32 30.33
CA ASN A 199 -5.41 12.28 31.24
C ASN A 199 -5.95 13.68 31.61
N LEU A 200 -5.94 14.62 30.65
CA LEU A 200 -6.50 15.96 30.83
C LEU A 200 -8.03 15.84 30.78
N LYS A 201 -8.71 16.26 31.86
CA LYS A 201 -10.13 15.96 32.15
C LYS A 201 -11.15 16.81 31.37
N SER A 202 -10.71 17.74 30.53
CA SER A 202 -11.59 18.66 29.81
C SER A 202 -12.40 17.94 28.72
N THR A 203 -13.73 17.93 28.87
CA THR A 203 -14.70 17.57 27.82
C THR A 203 -14.95 18.72 26.84
N ASP A 204 -14.34 19.89 27.05
CA ASP A 204 -14.48 21.03 26.14
C ASP A 204 -13.63 20.83 24.89
N GLU A 205 -14.20 21.19 23.73
CA GLU A 205 -13.46 21.26 22.46
C GLU A 205 -12.30 22.26 22.54
N ARG A 206 -12.41 23.26 23.42
CA ARG A 206 -11.39 24.30 23.63
C ARG A 206 -10.29 23.81 24.57
N ILE A 207 -9.03 24.06 24.22
CA ILE A 207 -7.86 23.76 25.06
C ILE A 207 -7.64 24.94 26.02
N SER A 208 -7.59 24.70 27.33
CA SER A 208 -7.22 25.73 28.32
C SER A 208 -5.73 26.09 28.24
N SER A 209 -5.34 27.27 28.72
CA SER A 209 -3.93 27.72 28.67
C SER A 209 -2.95 26.75 29.35
N GLN A 210 -3.34 26.20 30.51
CA GLN A 210 -2.50 25.22 31.23
C GLN A 210 -2.35 23.90 30.46
N GLU A 211 -3.41 23.41 29.82
CA GLU A 211 -3.34 22.20 28.99
C GLU A 211 -2.45 22.39 27.76
N LYS A 212 -2.48 23.58 27.15
CA LYS A 212 -1.63 23.94 26.01
C LYS A 212 -0.15 23.83 26.38
N ASP A 213 0.25 24.42 27.51
CA ASP A 213 1.66 24.42 27.94
C ASP A 213 2.17 23.00 28.18
N ILE A 214 1.36 22.12 28.79
CA ILE A 214 1.72 20.72 29.01
C ILE A 214 1.86 19.95 27.69
N ILE A 215 0.90 20.12 26.76
CA ILE A 215 0.96 19.48 25.43
C ILE A 215 2.17 19.97 24.65
N LYS A 216 2.42 21.29 24.66
CA LYS A 216 3.56 21.92 24.00
C LYS A 216 4.87 21.36 24.55
N GLN A 217 5.03 21.31 25.87
CA GLN A 217 6.24 20.81 26.52
C GLN A 217 6.49 19.33 26.20
N LYS A 218 5.44 18.50 26.16
CA LYS A 218 5.59 17.05 25.99
C LYS A 218 5.65 16.59 24.54
N PHE A 219 4.88 17.21 23.65
CA PHE A 219 4.65 16.74 22.30
C PHE A 219 4.99 17.78 21.23
N GLN A 220 5.85 18.76 21.55
CA GLN A 220 6.33 19.76 20.60
C GLN A 220 6.80 19.12 19.28
N ASN A 221 7.59 18.05 19.38
CA ASN A 221 8.15 17.35 18.23
C ASN A 221 7.08 16.75 17.30
N LEU A 222 5.93 16.32 17.84
CA LEU A 222 4.83 15.76 17.05
C LEU A 222 4.02 16.87 16.37
N ILE A 223 3.83 18.03 17.02
CA ILE A 223 3.18 19.20 16.41
C ILE A 223 3.92 19.61 15.14
N PHE A 224 5.26 19.59 15.18
CA PHE A 224 6.08 19.93 14.01
C PHE A 224 6.09 18.88 12.91
N LYS A 225 5.37 17.76 13.03
CA LYS A 225 5.14 16.82 11.93
C LYS A 225 3.87 17.16 11.13
N ILE A 226 3.05 18.07 11.64
CA ILE A 226 1.80 18.50 11.02
C ILE A 226 2.08 19.71 10.14
N ARG A 227 1.54 19.72 8.91
CA ARG A 227 1.84 20.76 7.92
C ARG A 227 0.89 21.93 8.09
N ILE A 228 1.24 22.80 9.03
CA ILE A 228 0.42 23.98 9.36
C ILE A 228 0.25 24.91 8.14
N ILE A 229 1.19 24.89 7.19
CA ILE A 229 1.09 25.64 5.93
C ILE A 229 -0.11 25.24 5.06
N ASP A 230 -0.63 24.02 5.21
CA ASP A 230 -1.77 23.51 4.45
C ASP A 230 -3.13 23.87 5.12
N PHE A 231 -3.13 24.59 6.24
CA PHE A 231 -4.35 25.07 6.90
C PHE A 231 -4.99 26.20 6.09
N GLN A 232 -6.31 26.25 6.03
CA GLN A 232 -7.05 27.41 5.51
C GLN A 232 -6.81 28.65 6.39
N ASP A 233 -7.19 29.84 5.94
CA ASP A 233 -6.92 31.08 6.67
C ASP A 233 -7.58 31.10 8.06
N GLU A 234 -8.87 30.75 8.14
CA GLU A 234 -9.59 30.63 9.42
C GLU A 234 -8.99 29.53 10.33
N GLU A 235 -8.55 28.41 9.75
CA GLU A 235 -7.91 27.30 10.47
C GLU A 235 -6.54 27.71 11.03
N PHE A 236 -5.79 28.51 10.27
CA PHE A 236 -4.49 29.03 10.67
C PHE A 236 -4.62 30.09 11.78
N GLU A 237 -5.58 31.01 11.66
CA GLU A 237 -5.87 31.98 12.74
C GLU A 237 -6.27 31.27 14.03
N ASN A 238 -7.11 30.24 13.93
CA ASN A 238 -7.45 29.38 15.06
C ASN A 238 -6.21 28.73 15.66
N PHE A 239 -5.31 28.17 14.85
CA PHE A 239 -4.05 27.59 15.33
C PHE A 239 -3.12 28.63 15.97
N GLU A 240 -2.98 29.81 15.38
CA GLU A 240 -2.16 30.91 15.88
C GLU A 240 -2.61 31.35 17.28
N SER A 241 -3.93 31.42 17.50
CA SER A 241 -4.53 31.73 18.81
C SER A 241 -4.18 30.71 19.91
N LEU A 242 -3.72 29.51 19.53
CA LEU A 242 -3.30 28.47 20.47
C LEU A 242 -1.86 28.68 20.96
N ASN A 243 -1.04 29.50 20.30
CA ASN A 243 0.33 29.85 20.72
C ASN A 243 1.24 28.63 20.98
N PHE A 244 1.01 27.53 20.25
CA PHE A 244 1.84 26.31 20.31
C PHE A 244 3.27 26.54 19.81
N ILE A 245 3.48 27.55 18.97
CA ILE A 245 4.73 27.88 18.29
C ILE A 245 5.16 29.29 18.68
N GLU A 246 6.47 29.55 18.68
CA GLU A 246 7.02 30.88 18.93
C GLU A 246 6.57 31.89 17.88
N LYS A 247 6.47 33.16 18.28
CA LYS A 247 5.88 34.23 17.47
C LYS A 247 6.68 34.48 16.19
N GLU A 248 8.00 34.38 16.27
CA GLU A 248 8.94 34.53 15.15
C GLU A 248 8.74 33.44 14.08
N THR A 249 8.51 32.20 14.53
CA THR A 249 8.23 31.05 13.66
C THR A 249 6.84 31.16 13.03
N LEU A 250 5.83 31.65 13.77
CA LEU A 250 4.50 31.97 13.23
C LEU A 250 4.54 33.07 12.17
N GLN A 251 5.35 34.12 12.36
CA GLN A 251 5.57 35.17 11.37
C GLN A 251 6.25 34.64 10.10
N SER A 252 7.20 33.72 10.26
CA SER A 252 7.83 33.06 9.12
C SER A 252 6.84 32.18 8.34
N LEU A 253 5.96 31.47 9.07
CA LEU A 253 4.88 30.65 8.50
C LEU A 253 3.84 31.48 7.74
N SER A 254 3.39 32.60 8.31
CA SER A 254 2.41 33.48 7.67
C SER A 254 2.98 34.15 6.42
N PHE A 255 4.25 34.56 6.46
CA PHE A 255 4.97 35.04 5.28
C PHE A 255 5.05 33.97 4.19
N LEU A 256 5.41 32.73 4.53
CA LEU A 256 5.49 31.64 3.55
C LEU A 256 4.13 31.27 2.95
N LYS A 257 3.06 31.30 3.73
CA LYS A 257 1.69 31.10 3.24
C LYS A 257 1.27 32.18 2.24
N SER A 258 1.77 33.41 2.40
CA SER A 258 1.55 34.51 1.45
C SER A 258 2.31 34.32 0.12
N ILE A 259 3.37 33.51 0.12
CA ILE A 259 4.15 33.19 -1.07
C ILE A 259 3.52 31.96 -1.73
N SER A 260 2.61 32.17 -2.68
CA SER A 260 2.12 31.10 -3.53
C SER A 260 3.31 30.41 -4.25
N PRO A 261 3.46 29.07 -4.22
CA PRO A 261 4.46 28.34 -4.98
C PRO A 261 4.07 28.35 -6.46
N SER A 262 4.22 29.51 -7.08
CA SER A 262 3.87 29.81 -8.48
C SER A 262 5.12 29.94 -9.36
N ASN A 263 6.31 29.98 -8.76
CA ASN A 263 7.58 30.08 -9.45
C ASN A 263 8.75 29.48 -8.63
N GLU A 264 9.86 29.25 -9.32
CA GLU A 264 11.10 28.66 -8.82
C GLU A 264 11.72 29.43 -7.63
N LYS A 265 11.55 30.76 -7.58
CA LYS A 265 12.03 31.58 -6.45
C LYS A 265 11.26 31.29 -5.17
N SER A 266 9.93 31.16 -5.25
CA SER A 266 9.08 30.77 -4.13
C SER A 266 9.45 29.40 -3.59
N TYR A 267 9.75 28.44 -4.48
CA TYR A 267 10.15 27.08 -4.12
C TYR A 267 11.54 27.03 -3.46
N ASN A 268 12.53 27.73 -4.01
CA ASN A 268 13.87 27.82 -3.42
C ASN A 268 13.86 28.51 -2.04
N LEU A 269 12.99 29.50 -1.85
CA LEU A 269 12.80 30.16 -0.57
C LEU A 269 12.18 29.19 0.46
N LEU A 270 11.17 28.41 0.06
CA LEU A 270 10.58 27.34 0.89
C LEU A 270 11.63 26.29 1.30
N GLN A 271 12.47 25.83 0.38
CA GLN A 271 13.56 24.89 0.70
C GLN A 271 14.62 25.48 1.64
N PHE A 272 14.93 26.78 1.51
CA PHE A 272 15.85 27.45 2.42
C PHE A 272 15.32 27.49 3.86
N TYR A 273 14.07 27.93 4.05
CA TYR A 273 13.44 27.95 5.38
C TYR A 273 13.21 26.54 5.93
N GLN A 274 12.99 25.54 5.07
CA GLN A 274 12.95 24.13 5.48
C GLN A 274 14.29 23.69 6.08
N LYS A 275 15.42 23.97 5.42
CA LYS A 275 16.76 23.63 5.95
C LYS A 275 17.05 24.32 7.28
N GLU A 276 16.61 25.56 7.46
CA GLU A 276 16.77 26.28 8.73
C GLU A 276 15.85 25.71 9.83
N ALA A 277 14.62 25.33 9.49
CA ALA A 277 13.70 24.70 10.43
C ALA A 277 14.17 23.29 10.84
N GLU A 278 14.69 22.50 9.91
CA GLU A 278 15.30 21.18 10.17
C GLU A 278 16.49 21.26 11.13
N LYS A 279 17.34 22.30 11.01
CA LYS A 279 18.43 22.57 11.96
C LYS A 279 17.93 22.82 13.39
N GLN A 280 16.68 23.25 13.54
CA GLN A 280 16.03 23.48 14.83
C GLN A 280 15.13 22.30 15.25
N GLY A 281 15.11 21.20 14.50
CA GLY A 281 14.25 20.03 14.77
C GLY A 281 12.78 20.23 14.40
N LEU A 282 12.49 21.29 13.64
CA LEU A 282 11.16 21.74 13.27
C LEU A 282 10.85 21.31 11.82
N LEU A 283 10.11 20.21 11.63
CA LEU A 283 9.70 19.74 10.29
C LEU A 283 8.47 20.52 9.76
N ILE A 284 8.55 21.84 9.81
CA ILE A 284 7.41 22.74 9.59
C ILE A 284 7.00 22.82 8.11
N PHE A 285 7.86 22.43 7.17
CA PHE A 285 7.75 22.84 5.77
C PHE A 285 7.97 21.73 4.74
N ASN A 286 7.51 20.50 4.99
CA ASN A 286 7.30 19.58 3.87
C ASN A 286 5.82 19.66 3.46
N PRO A 287 5.37 20.61 2.61
CA PRO A 287 4.03 20.52 2.04
C PRO A 287 3.88 19.12 1.46
N ARG A 288 2.74 18.45 1.67
CA ARG A 288 2.53 17.17 0.97
C ARG A 288 2.82 17.45 -0.48
N ALA A 289 3.72 16.64 -1.07
CA ALA A 289 4.09 16.79 -2.47
C ALA A 289 2.81 17.15 -3.22
N LEU A 290 2.81 18.34 -3.83
CA LEU A 290 1.61 19.09 -4.20
C LEU A 290 0.97 18.46 -5.45
N PHE A 291 0.84 17.14 -5.43
CA PHE A 291 0.15 16.34 -6.40
C PHE A 291 -1.34 16.51 -6.18
N LYS A 292 -1.86 17.62 -6.72
CA LYS A 292 -3.29 17.86 -6.83
C LYS A 292 -3.84 16.95 -7.92
N SER A 293 -4.25 15.76 -7.48
CA SER A 293 -4.96 14.77 -8.28
C SER A 293 -6.30 14.49 -7.65
N GLU A 294 -7.37 14.50 -8.45
CA GLU A 294 -8.67 14.03 -7.99
C GLU A 294 -8.73 12.51 -7.93
N ILE A 295 -7.86 11.82 -8.69
CA ILE A 295 -7.74 10.37 -8.66
C ILE A 295 -6.96 9.91 -7.42
N LEU A 296 -5.81 10.52 -7.11
CA LEU A 296 -4.92 10.15 -6.01
C LEU A 296 -5.01 11.06 -4.77
N LYS A 297 -6.15 11.73 -4.55
CA LYS A 297 -6.37 12.68 -3.43
C LYS A 297 -5.66 12.26 -2.13
N LYS A 298 -4.51 12.90 -1.82
CA LYS A 298 -3.69 12.64 -0.62
C LYS A 298 -3.44 11.14 -0.34
N SER A 299 -3.21 10.36 -1.40
CA SER A 299 -3.07 8.91 -1.32
C SER A 299 -1.61 8.45 -1.25
N LYS A 300 -1.36 7.34 -0.54
CA LYS A 300 -0.07 6.63 -0.51
C LYS A 300 0.46 6.23 -1.87
N TYR A 301 -0.42 6.10 -2.86
CA TYR A 301 -0.04 5.69 -4.20
C TYR A 301 0.95 6.65 -4.87
N PHE A 302 0.95 7.92 -4.47
CA PHE A 302 1.95 8.86 -4.95
C PHE A 302 3.38 8.51 -4.49
N GLY A 303 3.53 7.85 -3.34
CA GLY A 303 4.81 7.31 -2.88
C GLY A 303 5.36 6.24 -3.83
N TYR A 304 4.53 5.29 -4.25
CA TYR A 304 4.92 4.28 -5.25
C TYR A 304 5.31 4.92 -6.58
N LEU A 305 4.54 5.91 -7.06
CA LEU A 305 4.89 6.61 -8.29
C LEU A 305 6.23 7.35 -8.19
N LYS A 306 6.49 8.01 -7.04
CA LYS A 306 7.78 8.65 -6.77
C LYS A 306 8.94 7.66 -6.80
N GLU A 307 8.78 6.53 -6.12
CA GLU A 307 9.78 5.46 -6.10
C GLU A 307 10.02 4.87 -7.50
N TRP A 308 8.96 4.60 -8.25
CA TRP A 308 9.04 3.91 -9.54
C TRP A 308 9.54 4.79 -10.69
N ILE A 309 9.21 6.08 -10.68
CA ILE A 309 9.69 7.07 -11.66
C ILE A 309 11.10 7.52 -11.26
N ASN A 310 11.38 7.66 -9.96
CA ASN A 310 12.71 8.01 -9.43
C ASN A 310 13.34 9.26 -10.10
N ASP A 311 12.51 10.26 -10.40
CA ASP A 311 12.93 11.52 -10.99
C ASP A 311 12.28 12.68 -10.21
N ASN A 312 13.02 13.26 -9.28
CA ASN A 312 12.50 14.34 -8.43
C ASN A 312 12.19 15.60 -9.25
N ASN A 313 12.97 15.90 -10.30
CA ASN A 313 12.75 17.08 -11.14
C ASN A 313 11.39 16.99 -11.87
N PHE A 314 11.03 15.79 -12.31
CA PHE A 314 9.72 15.54 -12.90
C PHE A 314 8.58 15.86 -11.93
N PHE A 315 8.69 15.47 -10.66
CA PHE A 315 7.66 15.75 -9.66
C PHE A 315 7.65 17.21 -9.17
N ASP A 316 8.81 17.87 -9.14
CA ASP A 316 8.93 19.28 -8.74
C ASP A 316 8.31 20.23 -9.78
N SER A 317 8.28 19.82 -11.05
CA SER A 317 7.73 20.59 -12.17
C SER A 317 6.45 19.98 -12.75
N LEU A 318 5.80 19.06 -12.02
CA LEU A 318 4.66 18.30 -12.53
C LEU A 318 3.40 19.17 -12.71
N GLU A 319 2.83 19.14 -13.92
CA GLU A 319 1.64 19.92 -14.26
C GLU A 319 0.48 19.02 -14.72
N LEU A 320 -0.74 19.32 -14.25
CA LEU A 320 -1.97 18.68 -14.75
C LEU A 320 -2.34 19.24 -16.13
N GLY A 321 -1.88 18.54 -17.15
CA GLY A 321 -2.10 18.87 -18.56
C GLY A 321 -3.50 18.61 -19.07
N PHE A 322 -4.05 17.45 -18.73
CA PHE A 322 -5.38 17.02 -19.15
C PHE A 322 -6.13 16.37 -17.99
N SER A 323 -7.40 16.71 -17.83
CA SER A 323 -8.32 16.04 -16.90
C SER A 323 -9.63 15.80 -17.60
N MET A 324 -10.10 14.55 -17.65
CA MET A 324 -11.35 14.20 -18.33
C MET A 324 -12.56 14.94 -17.74
N LYS A 325 -12.55 15.21 -16.43
CA LYS A 325 -13.58 16.01 -15.77
C LYS A 325 -13.57 17.49 -16.16
N ARG A 326 -12.39 18.07 -16.36
CA ARG A 326 -12.21 19.48 -16.72
C ARG A 326 -12.39 19.72 -18.22
N ASP A 327 -11.79 18.84 -19.02
CA ASP A 327 -11.57 19.01 -20.46
C ASP A 327 -12.53 18.15 -21.30
N GLY A 328 -13.33 17.28 -20.68
CA GLY A 328 -14.21 16.34 -21.36
C GLY A 328 -13.48 15.05 -21.80
N SER A 329 -14.19 14.16 -22.50
CA SER A 329 -13.67 12.83 -22.84
C SER A 329 -13.21 12.69 -24.31
N SER A 330 -13.09 13.78 -25.07
CA SER A 330 -12.68 13.71 -26.48
C SER A 330 -11.21 13.30 -26.66
N CYS A 331 -10.93 12.29 -27.48
CA CYS A 331 -9.56 11.89 -27.86
C CYS A 331 -8.79 13.05 -28.49
N GLU A 332 -9.47 13.86 -29.32
CA GLU A 332 -8.89 15.06 -29.94
C GLU A 332 -8.41 16.08 -28.89
N THR A 333 -9.20 16.28 -27.83
CA THR A 333 -8.83 17.19 -26.74
C THR A 333 -7.64 16.64 -25.95
N PHE A 334 -7.56 15.32 -25.75
CA PHE A 334 -6.40 14.68 -25.14
C PHE A 334 -5.14 14.94 -25.98
N HIS A 335 -5.15 14.60 -27.27
CA HIS A 335 -4.00 14.77 -28.15
C HIS A 335 -3.55 16.23 -28.24
N THR A 336 -4.48 17.18 -28.36
CA THR A 336 -4.18 18.61 -28.36
C THR A 336 -3.43 19.06 -27.10
N LYS A 337 -3.67 18.41 -25.95
CA LYS A 337 -3.11 18.80 -24.65
C LYS A 337 -1.91 17.97 -24.23
N ALA A 338 -1.85 16.70 -24.59
CA ALA A 338 -0.89 15.72 -24.07
C ALA A 338 0.25 15.39 -25.05
N ASP A 339 0.06 15.61 -26.35
CA ASP A 339 1.09 15.31 -27.33
C ASP A 339 2.28 16.29 -27.23
N ASP A 340 3.47 15.78 -27.55
CA ASP A 340 4.74 16.50 -27.59
C ASP A 340 5.20 17.12 -26.26
N LYS A 341 4.65 16.62 -25.15
CA LYS A 341 4.99 17.05 -23.79
C LYS A 341 6.23 16.40 -23.19
N GLY A 342 6.71 15.27 -23.73
CA GLY A 342 7.83 14.53 -23.16
C GLY A 342 7.36 13.59 -22.05
N LYS A 343 8.08 13.51 -20.93
CA LYS A 343 7.71 12.65 -19.80
C LYS A 343 6.24 12.84 -19.44
N THR A 344 5.48 11.76 -19.44
CA THR A 344 4.02 11.79 -19.27
C THR A 344 3.59 10.69 -18.31
N LEU A 345 2.88 11.08 -17.25
CA LEU A 345 2.20 10.19 -16.30
C LEU A 345 0.70 10.22 -16.59
N ILE A 346 0.11 9.05 -16.80
CA ILE A 346 -1.33 8.90 -17.01
C ILE A 346 -1.91 8.14 -15.83
N LEU A 347 -2.95 8.71 -15.24
CA LEU A 347 -3.76 8.09 -14.20
C LEU A 347 -5.16 7.84 -14.71
N VAL A 348 -5.63 6.61 -14.53
CA VAL A 348 -6.97 6.17 -14.94
C VAL A 348 -7.69 5.64 -13.72
N LYS A 349 -8.86 6.21 -13.44
CA LYS A 349 -9.79 5.71 -12.43
C LYS A 349 -10.92 4.99 -13.14
N LEU A 350 -11.16 3.74 -12.77
CA LEU A 350 -12.28 2.94 -13.28
C LEU A 350 -13.52 3.11 -12.41
N LYS A 351 -14.70 2.88 -12.99
CA LYS A 351 -15.99 2.95 -12.27
C LYS A 351 -16.12 1.94 -11.13
N ASN A 352 -15.37 0.83 -11.17
CA ASN A 352 -15.28 -0.14 -10.08
C ASN A 352 -14.33 0.31 -8.95
N GLY A 353 -13.77 1.52 -9.04
CA GLY A 353 -12.88 2.10 -8.04
C GLY A 353 -11.41 1.69 -8.16
N CYS A 354 -11.04 0.87 -9.16
CA CYS A 354 -9.64 0.58 -9.44
C CYS A 354 -8.92 1.81 -9.99
N ILE A 355 -7.63 1.92 -9.69
CA ILE A 355 -6.76 2.97 -10.18
C ILE A 355 -5.55 2.31 -10.83
N LEU A 356 -5.32 2.63 -12.09
CA LEU A 356 -4.21 2.11 -12.90
C LEU A 356 -3.67 3.22 -13.81
N GLY A 357 -2.68 2.91 -14.62
CA GLY A 357 -2.17 3.87 -15.59
C GLY A 357 -0.86 3.44 -16.22
N GLY A 358 -0.17 4.42 -16.79
CA GLY A 358 1.12 4.21 -17.41
C GLY A 358 1.99 5.46 -17.34
N PHE A 359 3.29 5.23 -17.44
CA PHE A 359 4.31 6.26 -17.48
C PHE A 359 5.21 6.04 -18.69
N THR A 360 5.53 7.13 -19.36
CA THR A 360 6.50 7.18 -20.46
C THR A 360 7.46 8.33 -20.24
N TYR A 361 8.74 8.12 -20.56
CA TYR A 361 9.78 9.14 -20.53
C TYR A 361 9.81 10.01 -21.79
N VAL A 362 9.29 9.50 -22.91
CA VAL A 362 9.33 10.18 -24.22
C VAL A 362 8.04 10.90 -24.57
N GLY A 363 6.89 10.41 -24.07
CA GLY A 363 5.57 11.01 -24.32
C GLY A 363 4.98 10.68 -25.68
N PHE A 364 3.74 11.10 -25.85
CA PHE A 364 2.96 10.94 -27.08
C PHE A 364 3.40 11.97 -28.13
N LYS A 365 3.16 11.65 -29.41
CA LYS A 365 3.50 12.49 -30.57
C LYS A 365 2.26 12.89 -31.35
N SER A 366 2.23 14.15 -31.77
CA SER A 366 1.23 14.64 -32.72
C SER A 366 1.41 13.92 -34.06
N GLY A 367 0.32 13.44 -34.65
CA GLY A 367 0.34 12.78 -35.95
C GLY A 367 -0.84 11.82 -36.13
N ASP A 368 -0.90 11.14 -37.28
CA ASP A 368 -1.99 10.21 -37.57
C ASP A 368 -1.85 8.89 -36.80
N SER A 369 -0.72 8.20 -36.90
CA SER A 369 -0.45 7.00 -36.08
C SER A 369 1.05 6.73 -36.01
N SER A 370 1.60 6.50 -34.82
CA SER A 370 2.99 6.09 -34.66
C SER A 370 3.23 5.27 -33.40
N TRP A 371 3.98 4.18 -33.56
CA TRP A 371 4.62 3.48 -32.45
C TRP A 371 5.87 4.24 -32.04
N ILE A 372 6.05 4.42 -30.74
CA ILE A 372 7.11 5.24 -30.17
C ILE A 372 7.95 4.35 -29.25
N LYS A 373 9.26 4.44 -29.46
CA LYS A 373 10.24 3.73 -28.65
C LYS A 373 10.39 4.39 -27.29
N ASP A 374 10.32 3.60 -26.22
CA ASP A 374 10.64 4.00 -24.85
C ASP A 374 11.22 2.82 -24.07
N ASP A 375 12.51 2.90 -23.73
CA ASP A 375 13.23 1.83 -23.03
C ASP A 375 12.88 1.73 -21.53
N LEU A 376 12.20 2.75 -20.99
CA LEU A 376 11.92 2.87 -19.55
C LEU A 376 10.43 3.03 -19.23
N ALA A 377 9.57 2.92 -20.24
CA ALA A 377 8.12 2.94 -20.04
C ALA A 377 7.67 1.81 -19.12
N PHE A 378 6.61 2.07 -18.37
CA PHE A 378 5.97 1.04 -17.56
C PHE A 378 4.49 1.36 -17.39
N ILE A 379 3.72 0.30 -17.18
CA ILE A 379 2.33 0.42 -16.76
C ILE A 379 2.20 -0.01 -15.29
N PHE A 380 1.08 0.32 -14.65
CA PHE A 380 0.91 0.04 -13.24
C PHE A 380 -0.56 -0.13 -12.84
N THR A 381 -0.76 -0.83 -11.72
CA THR A 381 -2.00 -0.78 -10.94
C THR A 381 -1.68 -0.26 -9.54
N LEU A 382 -2.45 0.73 -9.07
CA LEU A 382 -2.27 1.35 -7.76
C LEU A 382 -3.31 0.81 -6.78
N LYS A 383 -4.60 0.90 -7.13
CA LYS A 383 -5.71 0.42 -6.33
C LYS A 383 -6.45 -0.69 -7.06
N ASN A 384 -6.57 -1.84 -6.42
CA ASN A 384 -7.21 -3.02 -6.98
C ASN A 384 -7.75 -3.97 -5.89
N PRO A 385 -8.57 -4.97 -6.24
CA PRO A 385 -9.09 -5.99 -5.32
C PRO A 385 -8.04 -6.72 -4.47
N VAL A 386 -6.81 -6.88 -4.97
CA VAL A 386 -5.71 -7.52 -4.23
C VAL A 386 -5.08 -6.57 -3.19
N LYS A 387 -5.46 -5.28 -3.23
CA LYS A 387 -5.03 -4.22 -2.29
C LYS A 387 -3.51 -3.98 -2.27
N SER A 388 -2.79 -4.38 -3.32
CA SER A 388 -1.35 -4.15 -3.48
C SER A 388 -1.08 -3.40 -4.77
N SER A 389 -0.07 -2.53 -4.80
CA SER A 389 0.30 -1.78 -6.00
C SER A 389 1.41 -2.50 -6.75
N PHE A 390 1.32 -2.53 -8.08
CA PHE A 390 2.28 -3.26 -8.94
C PHE A 390 2.74 -2.39 -10.10
N LYS A 391 4.05 -2.47 -10.38
CA LYS A 391 4.71 -1.91 -11.57
C LYS A 391 4.96 -3.04 -12.58
N PHE A 392 4.70 -2.76 -13.85
CA PHE A 392 4.90 -3.67 -14.97
C PHE A 392 5.89 -3.00 -15.91
N PRO A 393 7.20 -3.27 -15.79
CA PRO A 393 8.22 -2.66 -16.64
C PRO A 393 8.11 -3.20 -18.07
N ILE A 394 8.48 -2.39 -19.05
CA ILE A 394 8.56 -2.86 -20.45
C ILE A 394 9.59 -3.97 -20.60
N GLN A 395 9.32 -4.93 -21.49
CA GLN A 395 10.28 -5.99 -21.81
C GLN A 395 11.37 -5.48 -22.75
N GLU A 396 12.60 -5.96 -22.57
CA GLU A 396 13.78 -5.48 -23.32
C GLU A 396 13.63 -5.61 -24.85
N ASN A 397 12.87 -6.59 -25.33
CA ASN A 397 12.61 -6.83 -26.75
C ASN A 397 11.40 -6.04 -27.31
N GLU A 398 10.65 -5.34 -26.47
CA GLU A 398 9.38 -4.69 -26.85
C GLU A 398 9.48 -3.15 -26.84
N THR A 399 10.66 -2.60 -26.53
CA THR A 399 10.83 -1.16 -26.28
C THR A 399 10.54 -0.27 -27.48
N VAL A 400 10.67 -0.78 -28.71
CA VAL A 400 10.41 -0.03 -29.96
C VAL A 400 8.94 0.36 -30.10
N ASN A 401 8.03 -0.45 -29.56
CA ASN A 401 6.59 -0.27 -29.63
C ASN A 401 6.00 -0.07 -28.23
N ALA A 402 6.71 0.69 -27.39
CA ALA A 402 6.34 0.90 -26.00
C ALA A 402 5.00 1.60 -25.86
N ILE A 403 4.77 2.65 -26.64
CA ILE A 403 3.49 3.38 -26.66
C ILE A 403 3.08 3.67 -28.10
N CYS A 404 1.79 3.90 -28.31
CA CYS A 404 1.26 4.33 -29.60
C CYS A 404 0.50 5.64 -29.45
N SER A 405 0.77 6.58 -30.35
CA SER A 405 -0.08 7.74 -30.58
C SER A 405 -0.99 7.45 -31.75
N TYR A 406 -2.30 7.50 -31.54
CA TYR A 406 -3.30 7.39 -32.60
C TYR A 406 -4.47 8.32 -32.30
N LYS A 407 -4.71 9.31 -33.17
CA LYS A 407 -5.65 10.42 -32.94
C LYS A 407 -7.08 10.03 -32.52
N ASP A 408 -7.56 8.87 -32.95
CA ASP A 408 -8.92 8.39 -32.67
C ASP A 408 -9.01 7.62 -31.34
N TYR A 409 -7.88 7.40 -30.68
CA TYR A 409 -7.73 6.68 -29.44
C TYR A 409 -7.23 7.61 -28.34
N GLY A 410 -7.39 7.17 -27.09
CA GLY A 410 -6.67 7.76 -25.98
C GLY A 410 -5.24 7.20 -25.92
N PRO A 411 -4.63 7.17 -24.74
CA PRO A 411 -3.31 6.58 -24.60
C PRO A 411 -3.31 5.06 -24.81
N ILE A 412 -2.30 4.59 -25.52
CA ILE A 412 -2.04 3.16 -25.79
C ILE A 412 -0.63 2.82 -25.31
N PHE A 413 -0.52 1.76 -24.53
CA PHE A 413 0.74 1.18 -24.07
C PHE A 413 0.88 -0.25 -24.60
N GLY A 414 2.00 -0.51 -25.27
CA GLY A 414 2.44 -1.82 -25.72
C GLY A 414 1.89 -2.22 -27.09
N ALA A 415 2.72 -2.89 -27.90
CA ALA A 415 2.34 -3.51 -29.18
C ALA A 415 1.14 -4.47 -29.05
N GLY A 416 1.03 -5.13 -27.91
CA GLY A 416 -0.06 -6.04 -27.57
C GLY A 416 -1.37 -5.36 -27.16
N TYR A 417 -1.42 -4.03 -27.15
CA TYR A 417 -2.49 -3.24 -26.54
C TYR A 417 -2.67 -3.61 -25.05
N ASP A 418 -1.54 -3.70 -24.34
CA ASP A 418 -1.51 -4.06 -22.91
C ASP A 418 -2.43 -3.13 -22.11
N ILE A 419 -2.42 -1.82 -22.41
CA ILE A 419 -3.46 -0.87 -22.04
C ILE A 419 -3.88 -0.10 -23.29
N GLU A 420 -5.16 -0.12 -23.59
CA GLU A 420 -5.76 0.68 -24.66
C GLU A 420 -6.95 1.47 -24.12
N ILE A 421 -7.01 2.77 -24.41
CA ILE A 421 -8.16 3.63 -24.11
C ILE A 421 -8.83 4.06 -25.41
N ARG A 422 -10.15 3.89 -25.51
CA ARG A 422 -10.95 4.06 -26.73
C ARG A 422 -12.34 4.63 -26.41
N GLU A 423 -13.18 4.76 -27.44
CA GLU A 423 -14.56 5.28 -27.34
C GLU A 423 -14.63 6.63 -26.62
N ASN A 424 -13.88 7.62 -27.14
CA ASN A 424 -13.76 8.95 -26.51
C ASN A 424 -13.44 8.84 -25.03
N MET A 425 -12.34 8.13 -24.71
CA MET A 425 -11.77 7.96 -23.37
C MET A 425 -12.73 7.44 -22.28
N THR A 426 -13.88 6.88 -22.65
CA THR A 426 -14.85 6.33 -21.69
C THR A 426 -14.71 4.83 -21.48
N LYS A 427 -14.02 4.14 -22.39
CA LYS A 427 -13.74 2.70 -22.29
C LYS A 427 -12.28 2.37 -22.62
N GLY A 428 -11.89 1.14 -22.33
CA GLY A 428 -10.60 0.61 -22.72
C GLY A 428 -10.54 -0.90 -22.63
N SER A 429 -9.41 -1.47 -23.01
CA SER A 429 -9.14 -2.90 -22.95
C SER A 429 -7.78 -3.19 -22.32
N LEU A 430 -7.62 -4.39 -21.77
CA LEU A 430 -6.42 -4.83 -21.05
C LEU A 430 -5.93 -6.17 -21.58
N ASN A 431 -4.73 -6.17 -22.18
CA ASN A 431 -4.07 -7.39 -22.65
C ASN A 431 -2.65 -7.49 -22.06
N ILE A 432 -2.57 -7.31 -20.75
CA ILE A 432 -1.33 -7.17 -19.97
C ILE A 432 -0.49 -8.44 -20.08
N GLY A 433 0.82 -8.28 -20.32
CA GLY A 433 1.79 -9.37 -20.33
C GLY A 433 2.39 -9.67 -21.70
N ILE A 434 2.05 -8.87 -22.71
CA ILE A 434 2.64 -8.98 -24.05
C ILE A 434 3.86 -8.06 -24.15
N SER A 435 3.68 -6.76 -23.93
CA SER A 435 4.77 -5.78 -24.06
C SER A 435 5.39 -5.44 -22.71
N TYR A 436 4.60 -5.55 -21.65
CA TYR A 436 5.01 -5.26 -20.28
C TYR A 436 5.07 -6.53 -19.44
N LYS A 437 6.15 -6.69 -18.66
CA LYS A 437 6.40 -7.87 -17.84
C LYS A 437 5.41 -7.95 -16.68
N THR A 438 4.84 -9.12 -16.47
CA THR A 438 3.94 -9.39 -15.33
C THR A 438 4.74 -9.61 -14.02
N PRO A 439 4.19 -9.21 -12.85
CA PRO A 439 4.78 -9.54 -11.55
C PRO A 439 4.79 -11.04 -11.26
N ASP A 440 5.69 -11.45 -10.36
CA ASP A 440 5.75 -12.84 -9.89
C ASP A 440 4.43 -13.25 -9.21
N GLY A 441 3.97 -14.46 -9.51
CA GLY A 441 2.68 -14.97 -9.03
C GLY A 441 1.45 -14.54 -9.85
N PHE A 442 1.63 -13.71 -10.90
CA PHE A 442 0.55 -13.25 -11.77
C PHE A 442 0.83 -13.60 -13.25
N PRO A 443 0.66 -14.87 -13.66
CA PRO A 443 1.00 -15.29 -15.02
C PRO A 443 0.10 -14.64 -16.09
N TYR A 444 0.61 -14.57 -17.32
CA TYR A 444 -0.14 -14.08 -18.49
C TYR A 444 -1.47 -14.83 -18.64
N GLN A 445 -2.54 -14.09 -18.97
CA GLN A 445 -3.92 -14.60 -19.12
C GLN A 445 -4.51 -15.30 -17.88
N SER A 446 -3.95 -15.11 -16.69
CA SER A 446 -4.47 -15.70 -15.47
C SER A 446 -5.58 -14.84 -14.83
N LYS A 447 -6.47 -15.49 -14.09
CA LYS A 447 -7.54 -14.78 -13.35
C LYS A 447 -6.96 -13.85 -12.28
N GLU A 448 -5.85 -14.26 -11.69
CA GLU A 448 -5.11 -13.51 -10.68
C GLU A 448 -4.59 -12.21 -11.29
N LEU A 449 -4.00 -12.25 -12.50
CA LEU A 449 -3.53 -11.05 -13.19
C LEU A 449 -4.69 -10.08 -13.47
N TYR A 450 -5.81 -10.56 -14.03
CA TYR A 450 -6.98 -9.70 -14.26
C TYR A 450 -7.57 -9.14 -12.98
N SER A 451 -7.46 -9.84 -11.86
CA SER A 451 -7.92 -9.34 -10.55
C SER A 451 -7.20 -8.05 -10.13
N LEU A 452 -5.97 -7.81 -10.61
CA LEU A 452 -5.22 -6.57 -10.40
C LEU A 452 -5.83 -5.35 -11.10
N PHE A 453 -6.78 -5.56 -12.01
CA PHE A 453 -7.45 -4.51 -12.78
C PHE A 453 -8.97 -4.55 -12.62
N GLY A 454 -9.47 -5.26 -11.60
CA GLY A 454 -10.90 -5.37 -11.30
C GLY A 454 -11.61 -6.55 -11.96
N GLY A 455 -10.86 -7.52 -12.49
CA GLY A 455 -11.37 -8.83 -12.91
C GLY A 455 -12.03 -8.86 -14.30
N SER A 456 -11.83 -7.82 -15.11
CA SER A 456 -12.43 -7.70 -16.44
C SER A 456 -11.37 -7.30 -17.46
N TYR A 457 -11.48 -7.84 -18.67
CA TYR A 457 -10.72 -7.41 -19.84
C TYR A 457 -11.12 -5.99 -20.28
N GLU A 458 -12.41 -5.68 -20.19
CA GLU A 458 -12.97 -4.37 -20.54
C GLU A 458 -12.88 -3.42 -19.35
N MET A 459 -12.39 -2.21 -19.63
CA MET A 459 -12.31 -1.10 -18.67
C MET A 459 -13.46 -0.12 -18.89
N ASN A 460 -14.20 0.16 -17.82
CA ASN A 460 -15.17 1.25 -17.78
C ASN A 460 -14.56 2.42 -17.03
N ILE A 461 -14.23 3.50 -17.74
CA ILE A 461 -13.45 4.62 -17.20
C ILE A 461 -14.38 5.62 -16.52
N GLU A 462 -14.00 6.05 -15.31
CA GLU A 462 -14.66 7.11 -14.54
C GLU A 462 -13.94 8.46 -14.70
N ASN A 463 -12.61 8.46 -14.68
CA ASN A 463 -11.80 9.66 -14.84
C ASN A 463 -10.41 9.33 -15.41
N ILE A 464 -9.83 10.29 -16.12
CA ILE A 464 -8.42 10.26 -16.56
C ILE A 464 -7.78 11.58 -16.19
N GLU A 465 -6.57 11.52 -15.64
CA GLU A 465 -5.71 12.67 -15.43
C GLU A 465 -4.34 12.41 -16.06
N VAL A 466 -3.81 13.39 -16.76
CA VAL A 466 -2.54 13.29 -17.48
C VAL A 466 -1.64 14.43 -17.03
N TYR A 467 -0.45 14.06 -16.59
CA TYR A 467 0.55 14.95 -16.03
C TYR A 467 1.83 14.91 -16.85
N PHE A 468 2.48 16.05 -17.01
CA PHE A 468 3.75 16.16 -17.70
C PHE A 468 4.69 17.15 -17.01
N GLU A 469 5.97 17.08 -17.38
CA GLU A 469 7.01 17.99 -16.91
C GLU A 469 6.77 19.39 -17.49
N LYS A 470 6.63 20.40 -16.64
CA LYS A 470 6.51 21.80 -17.07
C LYS A 470 7.87 22.27 -17.61
N ARG A 471 7.89 22.71 -18.87
CA ARG A 471 9.08 23.27 -19.52
C ARG A 471 9.36 24.71 -19.09
#